data_AF-A0A3C0DQH5-F1
#
_entry.id   AF-A0A3C0DQH5-F1
#
_cell.length_a   1.000
_cell.length_b   1.000
_cell.length_c   1.000
_cell.angle_alpha   90.00
_cell.angle_beta   90.00
_cell.angle_gamma   90.00
#
_symmetry.space_group_name_H-M   'P 1'
#
loop_
_entity.id
_entity.type
_entity.pdbx_description
1 polymer ?
#
loop_
_entity_poly.entity_id
_entity_poly.type
_entity_poly.pdbx_seq_one_letter_code
_entity_poly.pdbx_strand_id
1 'polypeptide(L)'
;PGSGPGHLGLFGYDPLEYEVGRGVIEALGLGLNLQPGDVAARANFCTLDADGKVTDRRAGRIETELCEERCAKLSQHIKQIDDAEVIITPGKGHRFVVIFRGADLAGPLSDTDPHREGLPIAETKPDDPDCTKAQKAAKLIGQLYEVALPLLAGMEPANGFLMRGIAHQPDIPLFAERYAMRPACLAVYPMYKGLAQLVGMTKHEGPQTIEEQFARCNQLYNDYEFFFIHYKYTDMYGEDGNFEAKTKAIEAFDTALPILLEKKPDVIAITGDHSTPCALKAHSWHPQPLLLHSNTSGSDKL
;
A
#
# COMPACT_ATOMS: atom_id res chain seq x y z
N PRO A 1 -0.85 13.86 -7.77
CA PRO A 1 -0.67 13.15 -6.47
C PRO A 1 -0.72 11.64 -6.70
N GLY A 2 0.06 10.85 -5.94
CA GLY A 2 -0.15 9.39 -5.90
C GLY A 2 -1.39 9.06 -5.06
N SER A 3 -1.97 7.88 -5.26
CA SER A 3 -3.22 7.51 -4.58
C SER A 3 -3.09 7.41 -3.05
N GLY A 4 -1.91 7.08 -2.52
CA GLY A 4 -1.63 7.09 -1.07
C GLY A 4 -1.84 8.46 -0.43
N PRO A 5 -1.04 9.48 -0.82
CA PRO A 5 -1.22 10.85 -0.36
C PRO A 5 -2.62 11.42 -0.59
N GLY A 6 -3.25 11.11 -1.72
CA GLY A 6 -4.62 11.57 -2.03
C GLY A 6 -5.63 11.06 -0.98
N HIS A 7 -5.56 9.79 -0.63
CA HIS A 7 -6.45 9.18 0.35
C HIS A 7 -6.19 9.63 1.79
N LEU A 8 -4.92 9.78 2.20
CA LEU A 8 -4.62 10.37 3.51
C LEU A 8 -5.20 11.78 3.64
N GLY A 9 -5.07 12.59 2.59
CA GLY A 9 -5.71 13.90 2.52
C GLY A 9 -7.23 13.84 2.65
N LEU A 10 -7.89 12.91 1.97
CA LEU A 10 -9.34 12.69 2.09
C LEU A 10 -9.76 12.24 3.50
N PHE A 11 -8.91 11.48 4.20
CA PHE A 11 -9.14 11.07 5.59
C PHE A 11 -8.79 12.17 6.61
N GLY A 12 -8.33 13.34 6.15
CA GLY A 12 -8.01 14.49 6.99
C GLY A 12 -6.58 14.50 7.56
N TYR A 13 -5.68 13.67 7.03
CA TYR A 13 -4.27 13.61 7.42
C TYR A 13 -3.43 14.37 6.39
N ASP A 14 -2.55 15.25 6.85
CA ASP A 14 -1.63 15.94 5.95
C ASP A 14 -0.60 14.94 5.40
N PRO A 15 -0.59 14.64 4.09
CA PRO A 15 0.34 13.68 3.53
C PRO A 15 1.80 14.16 3.52
N LEU A 16 2.07 15.44 3.83
CA LEU A 16 3.42 15.96 4.04
C LEU A 16 3.90 15.77 5.48
N GLU A 17 2.98 15.59 6.43
CA GLU A 17 3.29 15.28 7.83
C GLU A 17 3.39 13.76 8.04
N TYR A 18 2.40 13.02 7.52
CA TYR A 18 2.30 11.58 7.65
C TYR A 18 2.78 10.86 6.38
N GLU A 19 4.09 10.96 6.12
CA GLU A 19 4.68 10.29 4.96
C GLU A 19 4.71 8.76 5.13
N VAL A 20 3.94 8.06 4.30
CA VAL A 20 3.93 6.61 4.27
C VAL A 20 5.02 6.11 3.33
N GLY A 21 6.01 5.41 3.90
CA GLY A 21 7.13 4.85 3.13
C GLY A 21 6.70 3.84 2.06
N ARG A 22 7.50 3.70 1.00
CA ARG A 22 7.14 2.86 -0.16
C ARG A 22 6.98 1.39 0.19
N GLY A 23 7.79 0.85 1.10
CA GLY A 23 7.66 -0.54 1.56
C GLY A 23 6.30 -0.80 2.22
N VAL A 24 5.82 0.16 3.00
CA VAL A 24 4.47 0.13 3.60
C VAL A 24 3.40 0.14 2.52
N ILE A 25 3.46 1.07 1.54
CA ILE A 25 2.47 1.14 0.45
C ILE A 25 2.41 -0.17 -0.35
N GLU A 26 3.55 -0.78 -0.65
CA GLU A 26 3.62 -2.03 -1.42
C GLU A 26 3.07 -3.22 -0.61
N ALA A 27 3.37 -3.29 0.70
CA ALA A 27 2.78 -4.30 1.59
C ALA A 27 1.24 -4.20 1.60
N LEU A 28 0.72 -2.98 1.74
CA LEU A 28 -0.72 -2.71 1.69
C LEU A 28 -1.32 -3.06 0.32
N GLY A 29 -0.58 -2.80 -0.76
CA GLY A 29 -0.97 -3.16 -2.13
C GLY A 29 -1.08 -4.66 -2.37
N LEU A 30 -0.32 -5.48 -1.63
CA LEU A 30 -0.45 -6.94 -1.61
C LEU A 30 -1.54 -7.44 -0.64
N GLY A 31 -2.25 -6.53 0.04
CA GLY A 31 -3.28 -6.87 1.01
C GLY A 31 -2.73 -7.35 2.35
N LEU A 32 -1.44 -7.13 2.62
CA LEU A 32 -0.81 -7.48 3.88
C LEU A 32 -1.29 -6.56 5.00
N ASN A 33 -1.58 -7.16 6.15
CA ASN A 33 -1.96 -6.42 7.34
C ASN A 33 -0.70 -6.00 8.10
N LEU A 34 -0.43 -4.70 8.13
CA LEU A 34 0.64 -4.12 8.94
C LEU A 34 0.15 -3.81 10.35
N GLN A 35 1.05 -3.99 11.31
CA GLN A 35 0.85 -3.64 12.72
C GLN A 35 1.72 -2.43 13.08
N PRO A 36 1.34 -1.66 14.12
CA PRO A 36 2.19 -0.59 14.63
C PRO A 36 3.60 -1.10 14.95
N GLY A 37 4.61 -0.42 14.39
CA GLY A 37 6.02 -0.79 14.53
C GLY A 37 6.56 -1.79 13.50
N ASP A 38 5.71 -2.40 12.67
CA ASP A 38 6.18 -3.23 11.55
C ASP A 38 7.07 -2.41 10.62
N VAL A 39 8.25 -2.94 10.28
CA VAL A 39 9.15 -2.37 9.26
C VAL A 39 8.96 -3.15 7.97
N ALA A 40 8.45 -2.48 6.94
CA ALA A 40 8.19 -3.07 5.63
C ALA A 40 9.19 -2.57 4.59
N ALA A 41 9.62 -3.48 3.72
CA ALA A 41 10.46 -3.19 2.58
C ALA A 41 9.86 -3.77 1.31
N ARG A 42 9.90 -2.99 0.23
CA ARG A 42 9.73 -3.54 -1.10
C ARG A 42 11.05 -4.22 -1.48
N ALA A 43 10.98 -5.45 -1.95
CA ALA A 43 12.14 -6.18 -2.41
C ALA A 43 12.02 -6.57 -3.89
N ASN A 44 13.18 -6.70 -4.52
CA ASN A 44 13.33 -7.20 -5.89
C ASN A 44 14.35 -8.33 -5.86
N PHE A 45 14.04 -9.47 -6.50
CA PHE A 45 15.08 -10.42 -6.85
C PHE A 45 16.05 -9.81 -7.87
N CYS A 46 17.33 -10.12 -7.72
CA CYS A 46 18.42 -9.67 -8.56
C CYS A 46 19.37 -10.80 -8.92
N THR A 47 20.21 -10.57 -9.92
CA THR A 47 21.32 -11.43 -10.29
C THR A 47 22.61 -10.91 -9.65
N LEU A 48 23.32 -11.78 -8.93
CA LEU A 48 24.65 -11.55 -8.38
C LEU A 48 25.69 -12.33 -9.18
N ASP A 49 26.88 -11.76 -9.37
CA ASP A 49 28.05 -12.49 -9.88
C ASP A 49 28.80 -13.24 -8.76
N ALA A 50 29.89 -13.93 -9.14
CA ALA A 50 30.71 -14.71 -8.21
C ALA A 50 31.41 -13.86 -7.13
N ASP A 51 31.57 -12.54 -7.37
CA ASP A 51 32.14 -11.59 -6.40
C ASP A 51 31.03 -10.96 -5.53
N GLY A 52 29.77 -11.38 -5.69
CA GLY A 52 28.62 -10.83 -4.96
C GLY A 52 28.14 -9.47 -5.45
N LYS A 53 28.57 -9.02 -6.64
CA LYS A 53 28.10 -7.76 -7.24
C LYS A 53 26.82 -7.96 -8.03
N VAL A 54 25.95 -6.97 -7.97
CA VAL A 54 24.68 -6.98 -8.69
C VAL A 54 24.93 -6.77 -10.19
N THR A 55 24.63 -7.76 -11.00
CA THR A 55 24.74 -7.69 -12.48
C THR A 55 23.42 -7.34 -13.15
N ASP A 56 22.29 -7.67 -12.53
CA ASP A 56 20.96 -7.24 -12.95
C ASP A 56 20.06 -7.05 -11.72
N ARG A 57 19.61 -5.82 -11.49
CA ARG A 57 18.78 -5.44 -10.32
C ARG A 57 17.34 -5.99 -10.36
N ARG A 58 16.96 -6.64 -11.46
CA ARG A 58 15.60 -7.15 -11.71
C ARG A 58 15.58 -8.61 -12.13
N ALA A 59 16.73 -9.29 -12.13
CA ALA A 59 16.85 -10.69 -12.51
C ALA A 59 16.23 -11.01 -13.89
N GLY A 60 16.46 -10.16 -14.90
CA GLY A 60 15.86 -10.33 -16.23
C GLY A 60 14.34 -10.12 -16.27
N ARG A 61 13.74 -9.60 -15.19
CA ARG A 61 12.28 -9.56 -14.96
C ARG A 61 11.67 -10.97 -15.04
N ILE A 62 12.14 -11.88 -14.19
CA ILE A 62 11.56 -13.22 -14.05
C ILE A 62 10.02 -13.20 -14.01
N GLU A 63 9.44 -14.30 -14.50
CA GLU A 63 8.01 -14.57 -14.36
C GLU A 63 7.60 -14.72 -12.89
N THR A 64 6.31 -14.54 -12.62
CA THR A 64 5.79 -14.45 -11.25
C THR A 64 5.95 -15.78 -10.51
N GLU A 65 5.79 -16.90 -11.20
CA GLU A 65 5.90 -18.25 -10.67
C GLU A 65 7.30 -18.51 -10.08
N LEU A 66 8.35 -17.99 -10.73
CA LEU A 66 9.72 -18.14 -10.23
C LEU A 66 9.94 -17.28 -8.98
N CYS A 67 9.33 -16.09 -8.90
CA CYS A 67 9.37 -15.26 -7.70
C CYS A 67 8.63 -15.93 -6.53
N GLU A 68 7.47 -16.53 -6.79
CA GLU A 68 6.71 -17.30 -5.80
C GLU A 68 7.54 -18.48 -5.27
N GLU A 69 8.21 -19.24 -6.15
CA GLU A 69 9.08 -20.35 -5.75
C GLU A 69 10.22 -19.89 -4.82
N ARG A 70 10.90 -18.78 -5.19
CA ARG A 70 12.01 -18.22 -4.38
C ARG A 70 11.51 -17.69 -3.04
N CYS A 71 10.39 -16.96 -3.03
CA CYS A 71 9.76 -16.48 -1.80
C CYS A 71 9.36 -17.66 -0.90
N ALA A 72 8.73 -18.70 -1.45
CA ALA A 72 8.33 -19.88 -0.70
C ALA A 72 9.54 -20.58 -0.05
N LYS A 73 10.65 -20.72 -0.79
CA LYS A 73 11.91 -21.26 -0.26
C LYS A 73 12.42 -20.43 0.92
N LEU A 74 12.45 -19.10 0.79
CA LEU A 74 12.87 -18.21 1.87
C LEU A 74 11.93 -18.31 3.08
N SER A 75 10.62 -18.16 2.89
CA SER A 75 9.61 -18.21 3.97
C SER A 75 9.57 -19.57 4.69
N GLN A 76 9.92 -20.66 4.01
CA GLN A 76 9.98 -21.99 4.64
C GLN A 76 11.16 -22.09 5.64
N HIS A 77 12.29 -21.45 5.34
CA HIS A 77 13.51 -21.54 6.14
C HIS A 77 13.68 -20.37 7.11
N ILE A 78 13.09 -19.22 6.80
CA ILE A 78 13.25 -17.96 7.53
C ILE A 78 11.87 -17.49 7.95
N LYS A 79 11.48 -17.85 9.18
CA LYS A 79 10.24 -17.36 9.82
C LYS A 79 10.49 -16.27 10.83
N GLN A 80 11.70 -16.23 11.38
CA GLN A 80 12.10 -15.38 12.48
C GLN A 80 13.60 -15.12 12.40
N ILE A 81 14.01 -13.91 12.76
CA ILE A 81 15.40 -13.52 12.96
C ILE A 81 15.48 -12.84 14.32
N ASP A 82 16.30 -13.38 15.20
CA ASP A 82 16.37 -12.97 16.61
C ASP A 82 14.96 -12.97 17.24
N ASP A 83 14.46 -11.81 17.69
CA ASP A 83 13.13 -11.65 18.30
C ASP A 83 12.05 -11.12 17.34
N ALA A 84 12.34 -10.98 16.05
CA ALA A 84 11.42 -10.46 15.05
C ALA A 84 10.94 -11.54 14.07
N GLU A 85 9.63 -11.64 13.87
CA GLU A 85 9.01 -12.41 12.79
C GLU A 85 9.38 -11.79 11.43
N VAL A 86 9.68 -12.65 10.44
CA VAL A 86 9.97 -12.24 9.07
C VAL A 86 8.89 -12.80 8.14
N ILE A 87 8.14 -11.90 7.51
CA ILE A 87 7.05 -12.24 6.60
C ILE A 87 7.48 -11.87 5.18
N ILE A 88 7.62 -12.87 4.31
CA ILE A 88 8.02 -12.68 2.91
C ILE A 88 6.84 -13.07 2.02
N THR A 89 6.37 -12.12 1.20
CA THR A 89 5.20 -12.32 0.33
C THR A 89 5.54 -11.95 -1.11
N PRO A 90 5.33 -12.86 -2.08
CA PRO A 90 5.58 -12.57 -3.48
C PRO A 90 4.60 -11.52 -4.04
N GLY A 91 5.11 -10.70 -4.96
CA GLY A 91 4.32 -9.82 -5.81
C GLY A 91 4.48 -10.22 -7.28
N LYS A 92 4.23 -9.28 -8.20
CA LYS A 92 4.30 -9.54 -9.64
C LYS A 92 5.73 -9.52 -10.19
N GLY A 93 6.08 -10.54 -10.99
CA GLY A 93 7.40 -10.70 -11.59
C GLY A 93 8.49 -10.80 -10.51
N HIS A 94 9.63 -10.13 -10.68
CA HIS A 94 10.75 -10.16 -9.70
C HIS A 94 10.48 -9.49 -8.33
N ARG A 95 9.27 -9.01 -8.04
CA ARG A 95 8.99 -8.14 -6.88
C ARG A 95 8.36 -8.94 -5.75
N PHE A 96 8.71 -8.59 -4.53
CA PHE A 96 8.11 -9.14 -3.32
C PHE A 96 8.17 -8.11 -2.19
N VAL A 97 7.56 -8.44 -1.05
CA VAL A 97 7.59 -7.61 0.16
C VAL A 97 8.18 -8.43 1.29
N VAL A 98 8.99 -7.76 2.12
CA VAL A 98 9.47 -8.28 3.39
C VAL A 98 8.94 -7.40 4.51
N ILE A 99 8.32 -8.00 5.53
CA ILE A 99 7.93 -7.31 6.76
C ILE A 99 8.74 -7.92 7.91
N PHE A 100 9.32 -7.06 8.73
CA PHE A 100 9.88 -7.39 10.03
C PHE A 100 8.89 -6.95 11.10
N ARG A 101 8.39 -7.93 11.86
CA ARG A 101 7.41 -7.71 12.92
C ARG A 101 8.01 -8.08 14.27
N GLY A 102 8.08 -7.12 15.18
CA GLY A 102 8.64 -7.31 16.50
C GLY A 102 8.61 -6.03 17.32
N ALA A 103 8.96 -6.14 18.59
CA ALA A 103 9.05 -4.97 19.46
C ALA A 103 10.25 -4.08 19.08
N ASP A 104 10.09 -2.78 19.30
CA ASP A 104 11.17 -1.78 19.19
C ASP A 104 11.85 -1.72 17.82
N LEU A 105 11.06 -1.84 16.74
CA LEU A 105 11.52 -1.63 15.37
C LEU A 105 11.07 -0.26 14.86
N ALA A 106 11.92 0.37 14.06
CA ALA A 106 11.61 1.62 13.38
C ALA A 106 12.40 1.73 12.07
N GLY A 107 11.92 2.61 11.20
CA GLY A 107 12.66 3.17 10.07
C GLY A 107 12.48 4.70 10.05
N PRO A 108 12.77 5.38 8.94
CA PRO A 108 13.30 4.83 7.68
C PRO A 108 14.75 4.35 7.79
N LEU A 109 15.09 3.40 6.92
CA LEU A 109 16.45 2.91 6.72
C LEU A 109 16.84 3.06 5.25
N SER A 110 18.12 3.23 4.98
CA SER A 110 18.66 3.31 3.63
C SER A 110 18.42 2.01 2.84
N ASP A 111 18.16 2.14 1.54
CA ASP A 111 18.00 1.00 0.62
C ASP A 111 19.25 0.11 0.61
N THR A 112 19.05 -1.20 0.41
CA THR A 112 20.14 -2.16 0.17
C THR A 112 20.39 -2.31 -1.34
N ASP A 113 19.45 -1.86 -2.17
CA ASP A 113 19.64 -1.67 -3.61
C ASP A 113 20.71 -0.60 -3.86
N PRO A 114 21.86 -0.92 -4.45
CA PRO A 114 22.93 0.06 -4.72
C PRO A 114 22.57 1.08 -5.82
N HIS A 115 21.36 0.99 -6.38
CA HIS A 115 20.81 1.82 -7.44
C HIS A 115 21.56 1.76 -8.78
N ARG A 116 22.59 0.92 -8.86
CA ARG A 116 23.43 0.72 -10.03
C ARG A 116 24.05 -0.68 -10.02
N GLU A 117 24.15 -1.29 -11.19
CA GLU A 117 24.85 -2.56 -11.39
C GLU A 117 26.37 -2.40 -11.22
N GLY A 118 27.06 -3.52 -10.96
CA GLY A 118 28.50 -3.58 -10.72
C GLY A 118 28.91 -3.24 -9.29
N LEU A 119 27.95 -2.96 -8.40
CA LEU A 119 28.15 -2.72 -6.97
C LEU A 119 27.60 -3.90 -6.15
N PRO A 120 28.17 -4.19 -4.96
CA PRO A 120 27.60 -5.16 -4.05
C PRO A 120 26.25 -4.67 -3.49
N ILE A 121 25.50 -5.58 -2.88
CA ILE A 121 24.36 -5.22 -2.04
C ILE A 121 24.84 -4.26 -0.95
N ALA A 122 24.18 -3.11 -0.81
CA ALA A 122 24.55 -2.11 0.17
C ALA A 122 24.12 -2.54 1.58
N GLU A 123 24.92 -2.18 2.57
CA GLU A 123 24.52 -2.27 3.98
C GLU A 123 23.43 -1.22 4.26
N THR A 124 22.32 -1.65 4.87
CA THR A 124 21.27 -0.73 5.30
C THR A 124 21.69 0.00 6.58
N LYS A 125 21.39 1.29 6.65
CA LYS A 125 21.71 2.14 7.80
C LYS A 125 20.48 2.95 8.19
N PRO A 126 20.30 3.26 9.49
CA PRO A 126 19.24 4.15 9.90
C PRO A 126 19.51 5.57 9.39
N ASP A 127 18.44 6.24 8.96
CA ASP A 127 18.53 7.65 8.53
C ASP A 127 18.86 8.56 9.72
N ASP A 128 18.32 8.23 10.91
CA ASP A 128 18.76 8.77 12.20
C ASP A 128 19.69 7.78 12.91
N PRO A 129 21.01 8.03 12.94
CA PRO A 129 21.98 7.15 13.58
C PRO A 129 21.78 6.95 15.07
N ASP A 130 21.08 7.84 15.78
CA ASP A 130 20.89 7.75 17.23
C ASP A 130 19.61 6.97 17.61
N CYS A 131 18.76 6.64 16.65
CA CYS A 131 17.54 5.87 16.87
C CYS A 131 17.84 4.37 17.09
N THR A 132 17.83 3.93 18.34
CA THR A 132 18.12 2.53 18.72
C THR A 132 17.18 1.50 18.08
N LYS A 133 15.91 1.87 17.87
CA LYS A 133 14.93 1.03 17.18
C LYS A 133 15.29 0.81 15.71
N ALA A 134 15.78 1.86 15.04
CA ALA A 134 16.21 1.80 13.65
C ALA A 134 17.54 1.04 13.51
N GLN A 135 18.47 1.20 14.46
CA GLN A 135 19.69 0.38 14.53
C GLN A 135 19.36 -1.11 14.69
N LYS A 136 18.40 -1.47 15.55
CA LYS A 136 17.92 -2.84 15.71
C LYS A 136 17.36 -3.38 14.39
N ALA A 137 16.49 -2.63 13.72
CA ALA A 137 15.93 -3.03 12.42
C ALA A 137 17.01 -3.23 11.33
N ALA A 138 18.00 -2.33 11.26
CA ALA A 138 19.13 -2.47 10.34
C ALA A 138 19.96 -3.74 10.60
N LYS A 139 20.20 -4.08 11.87
CA LYS A 139 20.89 -5.31 12.27
C LYS A 139 20.11 -6.56 11.83
N LEU A 140 18.79 -6.58 12.05
CA LEU A 140 17.92 -7.70 11.63
C LEU A 140 17.96 -7.91 10.10
N ILE A 141 18.00 -6.83 9.33
CA ILE A 141 18.14 -6.88 7.88
C ILE A 141 19.51 -7.45 7.47
N GLY A 142 20.59 -7.05 8.13
CA GLY A 142 21.91 -7.63 7.92
C GLY A 142 21.90 -9.15 8.16
N GLN A 143 21.33 -9.57 9.28
CA GLN A 143 21.15 -10.98 9.62
C GLN A 143 20.26 -11.73 8.61
N LEU A 144 19.22 -11.07 8.06
CA LEU A 144 18.42 -11.63 6.98
C LEU A 144 19.28 -11.96 5.76
N TYR A 145 20.16 -11.06 5.36
CA TYR A 145 21.06 -11.32 4.24
C TYR A 145 22.02 -12.48 4.52
N GLU A 146 22.56 -12.58 5.74
CA GLU A 146 23.46 -13.67 6.13
C GLU A 146 22.80 -15.05 5.99
N VAL A 147 21.51 -15.18 6.32
CA VAL A 147 20.79 -16.46 6.22
C VAL A 147 20.12 -16.69 4.87
N ALA A 148 19.70 -15.63 4.17
CA ALA A 148 18.93 -15.73 2.94
C ALA A 148 19.79 -15.92 1.69
N LEU A 149 20.92 -15.21 1.57
CA LEU A 149 21.78 -15.30 0.38
C LEU A 149 22.31 -16.73 0.14
N PRO A 150 22.76 -17.49 1.16
CA PRO A 150 23.17 -18.88 0.95
C PRO A 150 22.06 -19.79 0.42
N LEU A 151 20.79 -19.51 0.76
CA LEU A 151 19.65 -20.28 0.26
C LEU A 151 19.36 -20.00 -1.22
N LEU A 152 19.75 -18.84 -1.72
CA LEU A 152 19.55 -18.42 -3.11
C LEU A 152 20.78 -18.63 -3.99
N ALA A 153 21.94 -18.99 -3.40
CA ALA A 153 23.17 -19.19 -4.12
C ALA A 153 23.02 -20.25 -5.24
N GLY A 154 23.49 -19.92 -6.45
CA GLY A 154 23.37 -20.78 -7.63
C GLY A 154 21.96 -20.92 -8.20
N MET A 155 21.02 -20.03 -7.81
CA MET A 155 19.64 -20.01 -8.31
C MET A 155 19.39 -18.89 -9.34
N GLU A 156 20.32 -18.68 -10.27
CA GLU A 156 20.22 -17.67 -11.33
C GLU A 156 18.93 -17.84 -12.17
N PRO A 157 18.35 -16.73 -12.68
CA PRO A 157 18.81 -15.34 -12.56
C PRO A 157 18.43 -14.67 -11.22
N ALA A 158 17.79 -15.37 -10.29
CA ALA A 158 17.29 -14.81 -9.02
C ALA A 158 18.06 -15.38 -7.81
N ASN A 159 19.37 -15.20 -7.80
CA ASN A 159 20.29 -15.72 -6.78
C ASN A 159 20.59 -14.72 -5.64
N GLY A 160 19.94 -13.56 -5.63
CA GLY A 160 19.99 -12.57 -4.55
C GLY A 160 18.77 -11.65 -4.57
N PHE A 161 18.69 -10.71 -3.63
CA PHE A 161 17.60 -9.72 -3.60
C PHE A 161 18.04 -8.37 -3.03
N LEU A 162 17.31 -7.32 -3.40
CA LEU A 162 17.55 -5.93 -3.01
C LEU A 162 16.29 -5.37 -2.37
N MET A 163 16.43 -4.66 -1.26
CA MET A 163 15.36 -4.02 -0.51
C MET A 163 15.38 -2.51 -0.69
N ARG A 164 14.19 -1.94 -0.78
CA ARG A 164 13.94 -0.53 -1.07
C ARG A 164 12.77 0.03 -0.26
N GLY A 165 12.86 1.32 0.06
CA GLY A 165 11.83 2.05 0.78
C GLY A 165 11.53 1.43 2.13
N ILE A 166 12.59 1.05 2.85
CA ILE A 166 12.54 0.35 4.13
C ILE A 166 12.02 1.32 5.17
N ALA A 167 10.78 1.15 5.60
CA ALA A 167 10.11 2.10 6.47
C ALA A 167 9.15 1.39 7.41
N HIS A 168 8.96 1.97 8.59
CA HIS A 168 7.92 1.53 9.50
C HIS A 168 6.58 2.18 9.15
N GLN A 169 5.49 1.56 9.61
CA GLN A 169 4.20 2.25 9.62
C GLN A 169 4.34 3.54 10.45
N PRO A 170 4.11 4.73 9.86
CA PRO A 170 4.22 5.98 10.61
C PRO A 170 3.22 6.00 11.77
N ASP A 171 3.58 6.72 12.83
CA ASP A 171 2.69 6.98 13.97
C ASP A 171 1.59 7.96 13.53
N ILE A 172 0.50 7.42 12.99
CA ILE A 172 -0.65 8.18 12.52
C ILE A 172 -1.77 8.04 13.57
N PRO A 173 -2.32 9.13 14.12
CA PRO A 173 -3.46 9.07 15.03
C PRO A 173 -4.64 8.35 14.36
N LEU A 174 -5.32 7.47 15.07
CA LEU A 174 -6.42 6.70 14.50
C LEU A 174 -7.63 7.60 14.22
N PHE A 175 -8.43 7.24 13.22
CA PHE A 175 -9.62 8.00 12.85
C PHE A 175 -10.61 8.11 14.02
N ALA A 176 -10.75 7.05 14.80
CA ALA A 176 -11.55 7.04 16.03
C ALA A 176 -11.01 8.00 17.09
N GLU A 177 -9.70 8.20 17.19
CA GLU A 177 -9.09 9.15 18.15
C GLU A 177 -9.33 10.60 17.72
N ARG A 178 -9.27 10.88 16.42
CA ARG A 178 -9.46 12.24 15.88
C ARG A 178 -10.92 12.67 15.82
N TYR A 179 -11.81 11.76 15.46
CA TYR A 179 -13.19 12.07 15.13
C TYR A 179 -14.23 11.43 16.06
N ALA A 180 -13.81 10.57 17.01
CA ALA A 180 -14.69 9.85 17.92
C ALA A 180 -15.78 9.02 17.21
N MET A 181 -15.45 8.48 16.03
CA MET A 181 -16.34 7.68 15.17
C MET A 181 -15.75 6.30 14.94
N ARG A 182 -16.63 5.28 14.83
CA ARG A 182 -16.25 3.95 14.34
C ARG A 182 -16.26 3.97 12.80
N PRO A 183 -15.10 3.84 12.13
CA PRO A 183 -15.03 3.94 10.69
C PRO A 183 -14.97 2.56 10.03
N ALA A 184 -15.66 2.41 8.89
CA ALA A 184 -15.59 1.23 8.03
C ALA A 184 -15.05 1.58 6.64
N CYS A 185 -14.33 0.64 6.04
CA CYS A 185 -13.83 0.73 4.67
C CYS A 185 -14.45 -0.35 3.78
N LEU A 186 -15.05 0.09 2.67
CA LEU A 186 -15.62 -0.72 1.60
C LEU A 186 -14.88 -0.36 0.31
N ALA A 187 -13.78 -1.07 0.05
CA ALA A 187 -12.98 -0.93 -1.16
C ALA A 187 -12.82 -2.28 -1.84
N VAL A 188 -12.59 -2.30 -3.16
CA VAL A 188 -12.26 -3.53 -3.89
C VAL A 188 -10.75 -3.79 -3.84
N TYR A 189 -9.96 -2.78 -4.18
CA TYR A 189 -8.51 -2.92 -4.37
C TYR A 189 -7.75 -2.95 -3.03
N PRO A 190 -6.78 -3.87 -2.85
CA PRO A 190 -6.10 -4.07 -1.56
C PRO A 190 -5.40 -2.82 -1.02
N MET A 191 -4.77 -2.02 -1.88
CA MET A 191 -4.07 -0.79 -1.48
C MET A 191 -4.97 0.16 -0.67
N TYR A 192 -6.21 0.40 -1.11
CA TYR A 192 -7.12 1.33 -0.40
C TYR A 192 -7.65 0.72 0.90
N LYS A 193 -7.84 -0.60 0.94
CA LYS A 193 -8.14 -1.30 2.21
C LYS A 193 -7.00 -1.08 3.19
N GLY A 194 -5.77 -1.28 2.73
CA GLY A 194 -4.58 -1.08 3.54
C GLY A 194 -4.41 0.35 4.03
N LEU A 195 -4.58 1.35 3.16
CA LEU A 195 -4.53 2.77 3.55
C LEU A 195 -5.58 3.12 4.59
N ALA A 196 -6.81 2.60 4.44
CA ALA A 196 -7.87 2.80 5.42
C ALA A 196 -7.53 2.11 6.76
N GLN A 197 -6.89 0.94 6.74
CA GLN A 197 -6.43 0.27 7.95
C GLN A 197 -5.31 1.03 8.67
N LEU A 198 -4.43 1.75 7.95
CA LEU A 198 -3.39 2.58 8.56
C LEU A 198 -3.97 3.60 9.54
N VAL A 199 -5.16 4.10 9.26
CA VAL A 199 -5.87 5.08 10.11
C VAL A 199 -6.98 4.43 10.95
N GLY A 200 -6.96 3.11 11.10
CA GLY A 200 -7.85 2.38 12.01
C GLY A 200 -9.26 2.10 11.48
N MET A 201 -9.51 2.19 10.17
CA MET A 201 -10.83 1.81 9.61
C MET A 201 -10.99 0.29 9.57
N THR A 202 -12.17 -0.20 9.94
CA THR A 202 -12.52 -1.61 9.84
C THR A 202 -12.80 -1.97 8.39
N LYS A 203 -11.93 -2.77 7.75
CA LYS A 203 -12.14 -3.23 6.38
C LYS A 203 -13.20 -4.33 6.31
N HIS A 204 -14.07 -4.24 5.31
CA HIS A 204 -15.03 -5.31 4.97
C HIS A 204 -14.67 -5.90 3.61
N GLU A 205 -14.44 -7.22 3.60
CA GLU A 205 -14.14 -8.00 2.40
C GLU A 205 -15.42 -8.51 1.73
N GLY A 206 -15.32 -8.92 0.47
CA GLY A 206 -16.43 -9.52 -0.28
C GLY A 206 -16.87 -8.69 -1.49
N PRO A 207 -17.41 -7.46 -1.30
CA PRO A 207 -17.91 -6.64 -2.40
C PRO A 207 -16.88 -6.40 -3.51
N GLN A 208 -17.30 -6.64 -4.75
CA GLN A 208 -16.51 -6.45 -5.98
C GLN A 208 -17.08 -5.36 -6.89
N THR A 209 -18.37 -5.02 -6.75
CA THR A 209 -19.01 -3.94 -7.51
C THR A 209 -19.49 -2.82 -6.60
N ILE A 210 -19.80 -1.66 -7.19
CA ILE A 210 -20.31 -0.50 -6.42
C ILE A 210 -21.70 -0.78 -5.82
N GLU A 211 -22.54 -1.54 -6.53
CA GLU A 211 -23.84 -2.00 -6.05
C GLU A 211 -23.68 -2.89 -4.82
N GLU A 212 -22.74 -3.85 -4.86
CA GLU A 212 -22.42 -4.71 -3.72
C GLU A 212 -21.84 -3.91 -2.55
N GLN A 213 -20.99 -2.91 -2.82
CA GLN A 213 -20.44 -2.02 -1.79
C GLN A 213 -21.56 -1.21 -1.12
N PHE A 214 -22.49 -0.61 -1.88
CA PHE A 214 -23.62 0.13 -1.33
C PHE A 214 -24.60 -0.77 -0.57
N ALA A 215 -24.93 -1.95 -1.11
CA ALA A 215 -25.77 -2.92 -0.41
C ALA A 215 -25.13 -3.36 0.92
N ARG A 216 -23.80 -3.58 0.92
CA ARG A 216 -23.06 -3.91 2.14
C ARG A 216 -23.03 -2.75 3.14
N CYS A 217 -22.87 -1.51 2.67
CA CYS A 217 -22.99 -0.31 3.49
C CYS A 217 -24.35 -0.27 4.19
N ASN A 218 -25.45 -0.52 3.47
CA ASN A 218 -26.79 -0.53 4.04
C ASN A 218 -26.99 -1.62 5.10
N GLN A 219 -26.39 -2.79 4.93
CA GLN A 219 -26.44 -3.87 5.92
C GLN A 219 -25.72 -3.49 7.22
N LEU A 220 -24.60 -2.77 7.10
CA LEU A 220 -23.73 -2.38 8.21
C LEU A 220 -24.08 -1.01 8.80
N TYR A 221 -25.07 -0.30 8.24
CA TYR A 221 -25.30 1.12 8.48
C TYR A 221 -25.39 1.52 9.97
N ASN A 222 -25.94 0.65 10.82
CA ASN A 222 -26.09 0.94 12.26
C ASN A 222 -24.84 0.59 13.10
N ASP A 223 -23.84 -0.06 12.50
CA ASP A 223 -22.65 -0.54 13.20
C ASP A 223 -21.50 0.47 13.19
N TYR A 224 -21.57 1.50 12.34
CA TYR A 224 -20.51 2.48 12.11
C TYR A 224 -21.07 3.89 11.93
N GLU A 225 -20.28 4.89 12.32
CA GLU A 225 -20.64 6.31 12.14
C GLU A 225 -20.02 6.91 10.86
N PHE A 226 -19.02 6.25 10.27
CA PHE A 226 -18.35 6.69 9.05
C PHE A 226 -18.09 5.52 8.10
N PHE A 227 -18.39 5.72 6.82
CA PHE A 227 -18.09 4.76 5.75
C PHE A 227 -17.23 5.41 4.68
N PHE A 228 -16.04 4.87 4.46
CA PHE A 228 -15.24 5.13 3.26
C PHE A 228 -15.56 4.07 2.20
N ILE A 229 -16.10 4.51 1.06
CA ILE A 229 -16.44 3.65 -0.08
C ILE A 229 -15.58 4.06 -1.27
N HIS A 230 -14.80 3.13 -1.80
CA HIS A 230 -13.84 3.43 -2.88
C HIS A 230 -14.23 2.77 -4.20
N TYR A 231 -14.28 3.55 -5.29
CA TYR A 231 -14.60 3.10 -6.64
C TYR A 231 -13.43 3.35 -7.62
N LYS A 232 -12.72 2.28 -8.02
CA LYS A 232 -11.44 2.37 -8.76
C LYS A 232 -11.57 2.59 -10.27
N TYR A 233 -12.66 2.13 -10.87
CA TYR A 233 -12.73 1.92 -12.33
C TYR A 233 -12.62 3.22 -13.15
N THR A 234 -13.08 4.34 -12.60
CA THR A 234 -12.95 5.66 -13.23
C THR A 234 -11.49 6.09 -13.43
N ASP A 235 -10.62 5.75 -12.49
CA ASP A 235 -9.20 6.02 -12.57
C ASP A 235 -8.50 5.09 -13.57
N MET A 236 -8.78 3.78 -13.50
CA MET A 236 -8.22 2.77 -14.40
C MET A 236 -8.45 3.12 -15.88
N TYR A 237 -9.69 3.45 -16.26
CA TYR A 237 -9.99 3.87 -17.64
C TYR A 237 -9.41 5.25 -17.99
N GLY A 238 -9.14 6.09 -16.99
CA GLY A 238 -8.39 7.34 -17.15
C GLY A 238 -6.95 7.09 -17.59
N GLU A 239 -6.25 6.16 -16.90
CA GLU A 239 -4.88 5.77 -17.24
C GLU A 239 -4.79 5.08 -18.61
N ASP A 240 -5.79 4.29 -18.99
CA ASP A 240 -5.87 3.68 -20.33
C ASP A 240 -6.14 4.71 -21.44
N GLY A 241 -6.57 5.92 -21.08
CA GLY A 241 -7.06 6.94 -22.00
C GLY A 241 -8.39 6.58 -22.66
N ASN A 242 -9.15 5.66 -22.06
CA ASN A 242 -10.43 5.19 -22.57
C ASN A 242 -11.57 6.08 -22.03
N PHE A 243 -11.85 7.15 -22.76
CA PHE A 243 -12.89 8.11 -22.39
C PHE A 243 -14.27 7.47 -22.25
N GLU A 244 -14.67 6.63 -23.21
CA GLU A 244 -16.00 6.00 -23.21
C GLU A 244 -16.19 5.07 -22.01
N ALA A 245 -15.20 4.23 -21.70
CA ALA A 245 -15.27 3.35 -20.53
C ALA A 245 -15.25 4.13 -19.21
N LYS A 246 -14.49 5.23 -19.13
CA LYS A 246 -14.48 6.11 -17.96
C LYS A 246 -15.86 6.74 -17.73
N THR A 247 -16.52 7.22 -18.78
CA THR A 247 -17.88 7.77 -18.70
C THR A 247 -18.86 6.71 -18.21
N LYS A 248 -18.83 5.50 -18.79
CA LYS A 248 -19.68 4.38 -18.36
C LYS A 248 -19.47 3.99 -16.90
N ALA A 249 -18.24 4.05 -16.39
CA ALA A 249 -17.96 3.80 -14.98
C ALA A 249 -18.61 4.85 -14.06
N ILE A 250 -18.59 6.13 -14.45
CA ILE A 250 -19.28 7.20 -13.70
C ILE A 250 -20.81 6.97 -13.74
N GLU A 251 -21.37 6.63 -14.90
CA GLU A 251 -22.79 6.32 -15.06
C GLU A 251 -23.22 5.10 -14.24
N ALA A 252 -22.38 4.07 -14.14
CA ALA A 252 -22.63 2.90 -13.30
C ALA A 252 -22.66 3.26 -11.81
N PHE A 253 -21.73 4.11 -11.36
CA PHE A 253 -21.76 4.64 -9.99
C PHE A 253 -23.05 5.42 -9.70
N ASP A 254 -23.45 6.32 -10.61
CA ASP A 254 -24.69 7.11 -10.48
C ASP A 254 -25.94 6.22 -10.46
N THR A 255 -25.99 5.22 -11.34
CA THR A 255 -27.10 4.24 -11.40
C THR A 255 -27.23 3.43 -10.11
N ALA A 256 -26.11 3.11 -9.45
CA ALA A 256 -26.09 2.38 -8.19
C ALA A 256 -26.42 3.26 -6.97
N LEU A 257 -26.21 4.58 -7.05
CA LEU A 257 -26.33 5.52 -5.94
C LEU A 257 -27.66 5.44 -5.16
N PRO A 258 -28.83 5.22 -5.80
CA PRO A 258 -30.09 5.04 -5.08
C PRO A 258 -30.06 3.94 -4.00
N ILE A 259 -29.25 2.89 -4.19
CA ILE A 259 -29.06 1.82 -3.19
C ILE A 259 -28.53 2.43 -1.90
N LEU A 260 -27.43 3.20 -1.95
CA LEU A 260 -26.85 3.86 -0.77
C LEU A 260 -27.85 4.81 -0.09
N LEU A 261 -28.68 5.48 -0.89
CA LEU A 261 -29.65 6.47 -0.41
C LEU A 261 -30.85 5.85 0.32
N GLU A 262 -31.08 4.54 0.22
CA GLU A 262 -32.18 3.86 0.95
C GLU A 262 -32.12 4.08 2.46
N LYS A 263 -30.90 4.13 3.03
CA LYS A 263 -30.68 4.38 4.46
C LYS A 263 -30.71 5.85 4.85
N LYS A 264 -30.81 6.76 3.86
CA LYS A 264 -30.83 8.22 4.04
C LYS A 264 -29.66 8.71 4.91
N PRO A 265 -28.41 8.61 4.43
CA PRO A 265 -27.24 9.10 5.18
C PRO A 265 -27.39 10.57 5.59
N ASP A 266 -27.03 10.89 6.83
CA ASP A 266 -27.11 12.27 7.37
C ASP A 266 -26.20 13.24 6.60
N VAL A 267 -25.02 12.74 6.18
CA VAL A 267 -24.03 13.46 5.40
C VAL A 267 -23.50 12.53 4.30
N ILE A 268 -23.42 13.05 3.08
CA ILE A 268 -22.83 12.39 1.92
C ILE A 268 -21.77 13.32 1.34
N ALA A 269 -20.54 12.82 1.17
CA ALA A 269 -19.48 13.48 0.44
C ALA A 269 -19.04 12.61 -0.74
N ILE A 270 -18.99 13.17 -1.95
CA ILE A 270 -18.53 12.49 -3.17
C ILE A 270 -17.46 13.34 -3.84
N THR A 271 -16.27 12.78 -4.03
CA THR A 271 -15.12 13.41 -4.68
C THR A 271 -14.19 12.34 -5.24
N GLY A 272 -13.21 12.73 -6.05
CA GLY A 272 -12.02 11.92 -6.33
C GLY A 272 -10.87 12.23 -5.37
N ASP A 273 -9.90 11.32 -5.29
CA ASP A 273 -8.62 11.52 -4.60
C ASP A 273 -7.60 12.25 -5.47
N HIS A 274 -7.69 12.12 -6.80
CA HIS A 274 -6.91 12.88 -7.77
C HIS A 274 -7.55 12.91 -9.17
N SER A 275 -7.06 13.81 -10.04
CA SER A 275 -7.46 13.86 -11.44
C SER A 275 -6.65 12.88 -12.28
N THR A 276 -7.35 12.07 -13.08
CA THR A 276 -6.72 11.21 -14.11
C THR A 276 -7.35 11.46 -15.48
N PRO A 277 -7.01 12.55 -16.18
CA PRO A 277 -7.61 12.89 -17.48
C PRO A 277 -7.21 11.87 -18.55
N CYS A 278 -8.18 11.38 -19.32
CA CYS A 278 -7.92 10.38 -20.39
C CYS A 278 -6.92 10.87 -21.44
N ALA A 279 -6.89 12.18 -21.72
CA ALA A 279 -5.92 12.78 -22.64
C ALA A 279 -4.47 12.67 -22.15
N LEU A 280 -4.26 12.61 -20.83
CA LEU A 280 -2.94 12.54 -20.21
C LEU A 280 -2.49 11.10 -19.89
N LYS A 281 -3.43 10.16 -19.77
CA LYS A 281 -3.14 8.75 -19.42
C LYS A 281 -2.31 8.60 -18.14
N ALA A 282 -2.46 9.56 -17.24
CA ALA A 282 -1.69 9.67 -16.02
C ALA A 282 -2.41 10.58 -15.02
N HIS A 283 -2.01 10.48 -13.76
CA HIS A 283 -2.46 11.40 -12.73
C HIS A 283 -2.01 12.84 -13.06
N SER A 284 -2.83 13.82 -12.69
CA SER A 284 -2.57 15.24 -12.90
C SER A 284 -2.90 16.06 -11.65
N TRP A 285 -2.55 17.34 -11.68
CA TRP A 285 -2.73 18.31 -10.60
C TRP A 285 -4.05 19.07 -10.66
N HIS A 286 -4.95 18.73 -11.60
CA HIS A 286 -6.23 19.42 -11.70
C HIS A 286 -7.07 19.18 -10.43
N PRO A 287 -7.86 20.17 -9.99
CA PRO A 287 -8.69 20.04 -8.80
C PRO A 287 -9.81 19.03 -9.02
N GLN A 288 -10.28 18.42 -7.93
CA GLN A 288 -11.40 17.48 -7.93
C GLN A 288 -12.72 18.19 -7.63
N PRO A 289 -13.82 17.85 -8.33
CA PRO A 289 -15.13 18.27 -7.91
C PRO A 289 -15.49 17.59 -6.58
N LEU A 290 -16.11 18.34 -5.67
CA LEU A 290 -16.62 17.85 -4.40
C LEU A 290 -18.12 18.15 -4.33
N LEU A 291 -18.92 17.11 -4.07
CA LEU A 291 -20.29 17.24 -3.63
C LEU A 291 -20.33 16.96 -2.12
N LEU A 292 -20.94 17.87 -1.36
CA LEU A 292 -21.29 17.65 0.04
C LEU A 292 -22.80 17.88 0.20
N HIS A 293 -23.51 16.88 0.70
CA HIS A 293 -24.95 16.94 0.93
C HIS A 293 -25.27 16.52 2.37
N SER A 294 -26.05 17.35 3.05
CA SER A 294 -26.62 17.08 4.37
C SER A 294 -27.88 17.92 4.59
N ASN A 295 -28.67 17.62 5.61
CA ASN A 295 -29.84 18.45 5.95
C ASN A 295 -29.48 19.92 6.26
N THR A 296 -28.22 20.20 6.59
CA THR A 296 -27.73 21.54 6.94
C THR A 296 -26.79 22.14 5.89
N SER A 297 -26.51 21.44 4.78
CA SER A 297 -25.68 22.00 3.71
C SER A 297 -26.49 23.02 2.91
N GLY A 298 -25.87 24.17 2.63
CA GLY A 298 -26.39 25.10 1.62
C GLY A 298 -26.19 24.56 0.20
N SER A 299 -26.95 25.08 -0.75
CA SER A 299 -26.70 24.89 -2.18
C SER A 299 -25.81 26.01 -2.71
N ASP A 300 -24.78 25.67 -3.48
CA ASP A 300 -24.06 26.67 -4.26
C ASP A 300 -25.05 27.39 -5.18
N LYS A 301 -25.07 28.72 -5.12
CA LYS A 301 -25.82 29.52 -6.08
C LYS A 301 -25.06 29.47 -7.40
N LEU A 302 -25.49 28.58 -8.31
CA LEU A 302 -25.06 28.58 -9.71
C LEU A 302 -25.46 29.89 -10.40
#